data_AF-A0AAV3XDS6-F1
#
_entry.id   AF-A0AAV3XDS6-F1
#
_cell.length_a   1.000
_cell.length_b   1.000
_cell.length_c   1.000
_cell.angle_alpha   90.00
_cell.angle_beta   90.00
_cell.angle_gamma   90.00
#
_symmetry.space_group_name_H-M   'P 1'
#
loop_
_entity.id
_entity.type
_entity.pdbx_description
1 polymer ?
#
loop_
_entity_poly.entity_id
_entity_poly.type
_entity_poly.pdbx_seq_one_letter_code
_entity_poly.pdbx_strand_id
1 'polypeptide(L)'
;MRQFLFILPGIAAISARSISWLWKKYFMGFFGVGLMAILCLHICFDMINLHPYEYIYFNRLSGGLIGAYNRYETEYWGLSLREAMEWVNKNSKMGKQVLVAGPLDSAKLFAKPGSDVIEVKKSNIAKPYYYLGVPRWNLEKAFPECQEVYKVVRQGVPLTTVKRCE
;
A
#
# COMPACT_ATOMS: atom_id res chain seq x y z
N MET A 1 4.49 10.32 -18.95
CA MET A 1 4.71 11.00 -17.65
C MET A 1 5.89 11.98 -17.64
N ARG A 2 7.05 11.70 -18.27
CA ARG A 2 8.23 12.60 -18.20
C ARG A 2 7.98 14.05 -18.66
N GLN A 3 7.16 14.26 -19.70
CA GLN A 3 6.87 15.61 -20.22
C GLN A 3 6.05 16.48 -19.27
N PHE A 4 5.24 15.88 -18.38
CA PHE A 4 4.45 16.63 -17.40
C PHE A 4 5.32 17.21 -16.26
N LEU A 5 6.49 16.61 -15.99
CA LEU A 5 7.40 17.08 -14.95
C LEU A 5 7.92 18.50 -15.21
N PHE A 6 8.01 18.92 -16.47
CA PHE A 6 8.45 20.27 -16.84
C PHE A 6 7.38 21.34 -16.60
N ILE A 7 6.11 20.95 -16.53
CA ILE A 7 4.98 21.86 -16.30
C ILE A 7 4.71 22.04 -14.80
N LEU A 8 5.05 21.03 -13.97
CA LEU A 8 4.82 21.05 -12.53
C LEU A 8 5.37 22.30 -11.82
N PRO A 9 6.60 22.78 -12.09
CA PRO A 9 7.11 24.00 -11.44
C PRO A 9 6.27 25.24 -11.74
N GLY A 10 5.81 25.39 -12.98
CA GLY A 10 4.97 26.51 -13.40
C GLY A 10 3.60 26.48 -12.72
N ILE A 11 2.94 25.31 -12.72
CA ILE A 11 1.65 25.13 -12.03
C ILE A 11 1.81 25.36 -10.53
N ALA A 12 2.89 24.88 -9.91
CA ALA A 12 3.17 25.08 -8.50
C ALA A 12 3.33 26.56 -8.15
N ALA A 13 4.07 27.33 -8.94
CA ALA A 13 4.25 28.77 -8.73
C ALA A 13 2.92 29.55 -8.83
N ILE A 14 2.11 29.26 -9.85
CA ILE A 14 0.80 29.90 -10.04
C ILE A 14 -0.15 29.52 -8.89
N SER A 15 -0.18 28.25 -8.50
CA SER A 15 -1.01 27.75 -7.40
C SER A 15 -0.61 28.40 -6.08
N ALA A 16 0.70 28.44 -5.78
CA ALA A 16 1.22 29.06 -4.57
C ALA A 16 0.86 30.54 -4.47
N ARG A 17 1.00 31.30 -5.56
CA ARG A 17 0.61 32.71 -5.59
C ARG A 17 -0.90 32.90 -5.39
N SER A 18 -1.71 32.08 -6.03
CA SER A 18 -3.18 32.15 -5.93
C SER A 18 -3.66 31.83 -4.52
N ILE A 19 -3.15 30.74 -3.92
CA ILE A 19 -3.48 30.32 -2.55
C ILE A 19 -3.02 31.39 -1.55
N SER A 20 -1.82 31.94 -1.71
CA SER A 20 -1.30 32.98 -0.82
C SER A 20 -2.16 34.25 -0.83
N TRP A 21 -2.66 34.64 -2.01
CA TRP A 21 -3.56 35.78 -2.13
C TRP A 21 -4.92 35.52 -1.44
N LEU A 22 -5.52 34.36 -1.69
CA LEU A 22 -6.77 33.95 -1.02
C LEU A 22 -6.62 33.87 0.50
N TRP A 23 -5.48 33.35 0.97
CA TRP A 23 -5.18 33.22 2.39
C TRP A 23 -5.18 34.57 3.09
N LYS A 24 -4.46 35.55 2.53
CA LYS A 24 -4.42 36.92 3.08
C LYS A 24 -5.77 37.61 3.04
N LYS A 25 -6.59 37.32 2.02
CA LYS A 25 -7.90 37.96 1.84
C LYS A 25 -8.98 37.42 2.78
N TYR A 26 -9.02 36.10 3.00
CA TYR A 26 -10.16 35.44 3.67
C TYR A 26 -9.79 34.64 4.93
N PHE A 27 -8.53 34.25 5.10
CA PHE A 27 -8.10 33.33 6.16
C PHE A 27 -7.06 33.97 7.10
N MET A 28 -7.03 35.30 7.19
CA MET A 28 -6.12 36.00 8.08
C MET A 28 -6.66 35.98 9.52
N GLY A 29 -5.83 35.59 10.49
CA GLY A 29 -6.18 35.52 11.91
C GLY A 29 -6.43 34.10 12.44
N PHE A 30 -7.05 34.00 13.62
CA PHE A 30 -7.22 32.74 14.36
C PHE A 30 -7.97 31.67 13.58
N PHE A 31 -8.94 32.07 12.74
CA PHE A 31 -9.73 31.13 11.94
C PHE A 31 -8.89 30.36 10.91
N GLY A 32 -8.00 31.05 10.17
CA GLY A 32 -7.14 30.38 9.19
C GLY A 32 -6.12 29.46 9.85
N VAL A 33 -5.56 29.88 11.00
CA VAL A 33 -4.66 29.03 11.79
C VAL A 33 -5.39 27.80 12.31
N GLY A 34 -6.61 27.95 12.83
CA GLY A 34 -7.45 26.84 13.29
C GLY A 34 -7.77 25.85 12.16
N LEU A 35 -8.15 26.35 10.98
CA LEU A 35 -8.41 25.52 9.81
C LEU A 35 -7.15 24.73 9.39
N MET A 36 -5.99 25.39 9.32
CA MET A 36 -4.72 24.72 9.01
C MET A 36 -4.40 23.63 10.04
N ALA A 37 -4.56 23.95 11.32
CA ALA A 37 -4.31 22.99 12.40
C ALA A 37 -5.21 21.76 12.30
N ILE A 38 -6.50 21.93 11.98
CA ILE A 38 -7.45 20.82 11.77
C ILE A 38 -7.02 19.95 10.58
N LEU A 39 -6.64 20.56 9.46
CA LEU A 39 -6.17 19.84 8.28
C LEU A 39 -4.89 19.04 8.58
N CYS A 40 -3.92 19.67 9.24
CA CYS A 40 -2.69 18.98 9.67
C CYS A 40 -2.98 17.84 10.65
N LEU A 41 -3.85 18.05 11.63
CA LEU A 41 -4.23 17.03 12.60
C LEU A 41 -4.87 15.81 11.92
N HIS A 42 -5.71 16.04 10.92
CA HIS A 42 -6.29 14.95 10.11
C HIS A 42 -5.22 14.17 9.35
N ILE A 43 -4.27 14.85 8.72
CA ILE A 43 -3.15 14.19 8.03
C ILE A 43 -2.31 13.40 9.02
N CYS A 44 -1.96 13.96 10.17
CA CYS A 44 -1.21 13.27 11.22
C CYS A 44 -1.93 12.01 11.70
N PHE A 45 -3.25 12.08 11.90
CA PHE A 45 -4.05 10.90 12.26
C PHE A 45 -4.01 9.83 11.16
N ASP A 46 -4.07 10.22 9.88
CA ASP A 46 -3.94 9.27 8.77
C ASP A 46 -2.53 8.65 8.72
N MET A 47 -1.46 9.42 8.95
CA MET A 47 -0.09 8.89 9.00
C MET A 47 0.07 7.86 10.13
N ILE A 48 -0.44 8.14 11.33
CA ILE A 48 -0.39 7.21 12.47
C ILE A 48 -1.13 5.91 12.14
N ASN A 49 -2.31 5.99 11.52
CA ASN A 49 -3.10 4.80 11.17
C ASN A 49 -2.49 3.99 10.02
N LEU A 50 -1.74 4.65 9.14
CA LEU A 50 -1.09 3.99 8.00
C LEU A 50 0.27 3.41 8.36
N HIS A 51 0.91 3.87 9.45
CA HIS A 51 2.23 3.39 9.86
C HIS A 51 2.33 1.85 9.86
N PRO A 52 3.42 1.26 9.31
CA PRO A 52 4.60 1.88 8.69
C PRO A 52 4.46 2.07 7.16
N TYR A 53 3.23 2.19 6.65
CA TYR A 53 2.88 2.27 5.24
C TYR A 53 2.27 3.64 4.89
N GLU A 54 2.87 4.73 5.32
CA GLU A 54 2.36 6.09 5.05
C GLU A 54 2.26 6.40 3.54
N TYR A 55 3.10 5.72 2.74
CA TYR A 55 3.18 5.92 1.30
C TYR A 55 1.90 5.54 0.53
N ILE A 56 1.03 4.70 1.12
CA ILE A 56 -0.24 4.29 0.50
C ILE A 56 -1.37 5.28 0.82
N TYR A 57 -1.06 6.45 1.36
CA TYR A 57 -2.06 7.46 1.69
C TYR A 57 -2.86 7.91 0.47
N PHE A 58 -4.19 7.92 0.63
CA PHE A 58 -5.12 8.58 -0.28
C PHE A 58 -5.92 9.62 0.49
N ASN A 59 -6.10 10.79 -0.11
CA ASN A 59 -6.84 11.87 0.52
C ASN A 59 -8.30 11.45 0.77
N ARG A 60 -8.86 11.93 1.89
CA ARG A 60 -10.25 11.60 2.27
C ARG A 60 -11.29 12.14 1.27
N LEU A 61 -10.98 13.24 0.57
CA LEU A 61 -11.87 13.81 -0.46
C LEU A 61 -12.08 12.87 -1.65
N SER A 62 -11.11 12.00 -1.96
CA SER A 62 -11.25 10.97 -3.00
C SER A 62 -11.85 9.66 -2.49
N GLY A 63 -12.28 9.61 -1.22
CA GLY A 63 -12.79 8.40 -0.55
C GLY A 63 -11.75 7.64 0.27
N GLY A 64 -10.56 8.23 0.48
CA GLY A 64 -9.48 7.60 1.26
C GLY A 64 -8.94 6.31 0.64
N LEU A 65 -8.20 5.54 1.43
CA LEU A 65 -7.58 4.29 0.98
C LEU A 65 -8.62 3.26 0.52
N ILE A 66 -9.75 3.15 1.23
CA ILE A 66 -10.87 2.26 0.86
C ILE A 66 -11.43 2.63 -0.51
N GLY A 67 -11.67 3.92 -0.76
CA GLY A 67 -12.13 4.39 -2.05
C GLY A 67 -11.11 4.17 -3.16
N ALA A 68 -9.82 4.09 -2.86
CA ALA A 68 -8.76 3.85 -3.84
C ALA A 68 -8.55 2.38 -4.17
N TYR A 69 -8.87 1.46 -3.24
CA TYR A 69 -8.55 0.03 -3.34
C TYR A 69 -8.92 -0.66 -4.66
N ASN A 70 -10.10 -0.38 -5.20
CA ASN A 70 -10.56 -0.99 -6.47
C ASN A 70 -10.27 -0.12 -7.71
N ARG A 71 -9.67 1.07 -7.54
CA ARG A 71 -9.41 2.04 -8.61
C ARG A 71 -7.93 2.23 -8.90
N TYR A 72 -7.08 2.00 -7.91
CA TYR A 72 -5.64 2.23 -7.96
C TYR A 72 -4.89 1.08 -7.28
N GLU A 73 -3.63 0.89 -7.65
CA GLU A 73 -2.75 -0.05 -6.97
C GLU A 73 -2.37 0.51 -5.59
N THR A 74 -3.00 0.00 -4.53
CA THR A 74 -2.76 0.49 -3.15
C THR A 74 -1.53 -0.09 -2.48
N GLU A 75 -0.90 -1.11 -3.08
CA GLU A 75 0.36 -1.69 -2.60
C GLU A 75 1.27 -1.93 -3.81
N TYR A 76 2.05 -0.90 -4.16
CA TYR A 76 2.93 -0.94 -5.32
C TYR A 76 4.31 -1.52 -4.99
N TRP A 77 4.86 -1.15 -3.83
CA TRP A 77 6.24 -1.49 -3.44
C TRP A 77 6.37 -2.84 -2.72
N GLY A 78 5.26 -3.45 -2.30
CA GLY A 78 5.26 -4.74 -1.61
C GLY A 78 5.85 -4.68 -0.21
N LEU A 79 5.83 -3.54 0.47
CA LEU A 79 6.38 -3.42 1.84
C LEU A 79 5.54 -4.19 2.87
N SER A 80 4.25 -4.39 2.60
CA SER A 80 3.38 -5.26 3.41
C SER A 80 3.74 -6.75 3.32
N LEU A 81 4.57 -7.15 2.34
CA LEU A 81 5.11 -8.51 2.26
C LEU A 81 6.01 -8.84 3.46
N ARG A 82 6.61 -7.84 4.12
CA ARG A 82 7.38 -8.05 5.35
C ARG A 82 6.51 -8.69 6.44
N GLU A 83 5.42 -8.04 6.81
CA GLU A 83 4.51 -8.52 7.86
C GLU A 83 3.89 -9.88 7.47
N ALA A 84 3.58 -10.06 6.18
CA ALA A 84 3.09 -11.34 5.67
C ALA A 84 4.12 -12.47 5.77
N MET A 85 5.38 -12.20 5.41
CA MET A 85 6.48 -13.17 5.51
C MET A 85 6.84 -13.49 6.95
N GLU A 86 6.82 -12.51 7.86
CA GLU A 86 7.00 -12.73 9.29
C GLU A 86 5.93 -13.69 9.84
N TRP A 87 4.67 -13.51 9.42
CA TRP A 87 3.59 -14.42 9.77
C TRP A 87 3.84 -15.83 9.21
N VAL A 88 4.23 -15.95 7.94
CA VAL A 88 4.54 -17.26 7.32
C VAL A 88 5.70 -17.93 8.04
N ASN A 89 6.77 -17.20 8.38
CA ASN A 89 7.93 -17.73 9.10
C ASN A 89 7.56 -18.27 10.48
N LYS A 90 6.60 -17.66 11.18
CA LYS A 90 6.13 -18.10 12.50
C LYS A 90 5.22 -19.33 12.42
N ASN A 91 4.43 -19.46 11.35
CA ASN A 91 3.39 -20.48 11.22
C ASN A 91 3.72 -21.63 10.24
N SER A 92 4.82 -21.52 9.49
CA SER A 92 5.26 -22.54 8.53
C SER A 92 6.35 -23.45 9.10
N LYS A 93 6.32 -24.73 8.73
CA LYS A 93 7.46 -25.65 8.90
C LYS A 93 8.51 -25.33 7.82
N MET A 94 9.79 -25.47 8.17
CA MET A 94 10.93 -25.24 7.26
C MET A 94 10.77 -26.07 5.97
N GLY A 95 11.15 -25.50 4.82
CA GLY A 95 11.22 -26.20 3.53
C GLY A 95 9.93 -26.21 2.68
N LYS A 96 8.88 -25.47 3.06
CA LYS A 96 7.67 -25.34 2.22
C LYS A 96 7.79 -24.16 1.23
N GLN A 97 7.29 -24.37 0.02
CA GLN A 97 7.31 -23.37 -1.05
C GLN A 97 6.34 -22.22 -0.76
N VAL A 98 6.83 -20.99 -0.91
CA VAL A 98 6.06 -19.75 -0.75
C VAL A 98 6.04 -19.03 -2.09
N LEU A 99 4.86 -18.89 -2.66
CA LEU A 99 4.65 -18.16 -3.91
C LEU A 99 4.25 -16.72 -3.60
N VAL A 100 4.96 -15.76 -4.18
CA VAL A 100 4.75 -14.33 -3.95
C VAL A 100 4.29 -13.67 -5.23
N ALA A 101 3.12 -13.03 -5.18
CA ALA A 101 2.56 -12.24 -6.26
C ALA A 101 2.73 -10.76 -5.92
N GLY A 102 3.92 -10.25 -6.20
CA GLY A 102 4.38 -8.93 -5.82
C GLY A 102 5.90 -8.84 -5.94
N PRO A 103 6.51 -7.71 -5.54
CA PRO A 103 7.97 -7.55 -5.57
C PRO A 103 8.67 -8.65 -4.78
N LEU A 104 9.30 -9.58 -5.50
CA LEU A 104 9.94 -10.77 -4.92
C LEU A 104 11.02 -10.41 -3.91
N ASP A 105 11.80 -9.36 -4.19
CA ASP A 105 12.91 -8.92 -3.36
C ASP A 105 12.43 -8.52 -1.95
N SER A 106 11.27 -7.85 -1.88
CA SER A 106 10.64 -7.46 -0.61
C SER A 106 10.27 -8.69 0.24
N ALA A 107 9.82 -9.79 -0.35
CA ALA A 107 9.50 -11.02 0.38
C ALA A 107 10.74 -11.86 0.71
N LYS A 108 11.70 -11.97 -0.22
CA LYS A 108 12.94 -12.74 -0.04
C LYS A 108 13.80 -12.21 1.10
N LEU A 109 13.85 -10.89 1.27
CA LEU A 109 14.63 -10.26 2.35
C LEU A 109 14.21 -10.74 3.74
N PHE A 110 12.93 -11.06 3.93
CA PHE A 110 12.37 -11.51 5.20
C PHE A 110 12.11 -13.02 5.25
N ALA A 111 12.50 -13.78 4.23
CA ALA A 111 12.34 -15.22 4.23
C ALA A 111 13.34 -15.91 5.16
N LYS A 112 12.93 -16.98 5.87
CA LYS A 112 13.87 -17.83 6.60
C LYS A 112 14.88 -18.49 5.63
N PRO A 113 16.19 -18.56 5.99
CA PRO A 113 17.18 -19.30 5.21
C PRO A 113 16.71 -20.73 4.92
N GLY A 114 16.72 -21.14 3.65
CA GLY A 114 16.24 -22.47 3.21
C GLY A 114 14.75 -22.53 2.82
N SER A 115 14.02 -21.41 2.84
CA SER A 115 12.66 -21.34 2.27
C SER A 115 12.72 -21.08 0.76
N ASP A 116 12.00 -21.85 -0.04
CA ASP A 116 11.91 -21.63 -1.48
C ASP A 116 10.83 -20.57 -1.76
N VAL A 117 11.27 -19.31 -1.93
CA VAL A 117 10.41 -18.16 -2.24
C VAL A 117 10.47 -17.87 -3.74
N ILE A 118 9.37 -18.15 -4.42
CA ILE A 118 9.25 -18.02 -5.87
C ILE A 118 8.31 -16.89 -6.21
N GLU A 119 8.64 -16.12 -7.24
CA GLU A 119 7.75 -15.10 -7.80
C GLU A 119 6.72 -15.72 -8.74
N VAL A 120 5.51 -15.18 -8.73
CA VAL A 120 4.51 -15.50 -9.74
C VAL A 120 5.01 -15.09 -11.13
N LYS A 121 5.49 -16.05 -11.93
CA LYS A 121 5.67 -15.88 -13.38
C LYS A 121 4.40 -16.35 -14.08
N LYS A 122 3.84 -15.49 -14.94
CA LYS A 122 2.54 -15.63 -15.64
C LYS A 122 2.26 -16.95 -16.39
N SER A 123 3.20 -17.89 -16.52
CA SER A 123 3.13 -18.94 -17.55
C SER A 123 2.84 -20.38 -17.10
N ASN A 124 2.93 -20.74 -15.81
CA ASN A 124 2.37 -21.98 -15.24
C ASN A 124 2.92 -22.16 -13.84
N ILE A 125 2.08 -21.99 -12.82
CA ILE A 125 2.54 -22.15 -11.44
C ILE A 125 1.73 -23.27 -10.81
N ALA A 126 2.42 -24.34 -10.44
CA ALA A 126 1.86 -25.39 -9.61
C ALA A 126 1.37 -24.78 -8.30
N LYS A 127 0.25 -25.28 -7.78
CA LYS A 127 -0.37 -24.82 -6.53
C LYS A 127 0.68 -24.84 -5.40
N PRO A 128 1.09 -23.67 -4.86
CA PRO A 128 2.13 -23.60 -3.83
C PRO A 128 1.53 -24.01 -2.47
N TYR A 129 2.36 -24.12 -1.43
CA TYR A 129 1.81 -24.33 -0.09
C TYR A 129 1.27 -23.02 0.53
N TYR A 130 2.03 -21.94 0.42
CA TYR A 130 1.59 -20.59 0.75
C TYR A 130 1.60 -19.68 -0.48
N TYR A 131 0.59 -18.83 -0.56
CA TYR A 131 0.46 -17.79 -1.59
C TYR A 131 0.32 -16.41 -0.93
N LEU A 132 1.19 -15.47 -1.28
CA LEU A 132 1.10 -14.07 -0.86
C LEU A 132 0.64 -13.24 -2.04
N GLY A 133 -0.60 -12.75 -1.98
CA GLY A 133 -1.21 -11.90 -3.01
C GLY A 133 -1.26 -10.45 -2.58
N VAL A 134 -0.60 -9.55 -3.33
CA VAL A 134 -0.79 -8.10 -3.21
C VAL A 134 -1.92 -7.65 -4.16
N PRO A 135 -2.64 -6.54 -3.88
CA PRO A 135 -3.76 -6.05 -4.69
C PRO A 135 -3.41 -5.64 -6.14
N ARG A 136 -2.10 -5.58 -6.44
CA ARG A 136 -1.59 -5.23 -7.76
C ARG A 136 -2.10 -6.20 -8.81
N TRP A 137 -2.66 -5.67 -9.91
CA TRP A 137 -3.22 -6.47 -11.01
C TRP A 137 -4.25 -7.52 -10.60
N ASN A 138 -5.00 -7.32 -9.52
CA ASN A 138 -5.93 -8.30 -8.95
C ASN A 138 -5.26 -9.64 -8.57
N LEU A 139 -3.96 -9.65 -8.29
CA LEU A 139 -3.23 -10.86 -7.92
C LEU A 139 -3.74 -11.46 -6.61
N GLU A 140 -4.24 -10.66 -5.68
CA GLU A 140 -4.91 -11.11 -4.47
C GLU A 140 -6.10 -12.05 -4.73
N LYS A 141 -6.72 -11.99 -5.92
CA LYS A 141 -7.83 -12.87 -6.33
C LYS A 141 -7.36 -14.22 -6.89
N ALA A 142 -6.08 -14.40 -7.16
CA ALA A 142 -5.56 -15.69 -7.61
C ALA A 142 -5.76 -16.78 -6.55
N PHE A 143 -5.92 -18.03 -7.01
CA PHE A 143 -6.19 -19.20 -6.18
C PHE A 143 -7.38 -19.01 -5.22
N PRO A 144 -8.61 -18.78 -5.74
CA PRO A 144 -9.81 -18.62 -4.91
C PRO A 144 -10.16 -19.88 -4.08
N GLU A 145 -9.68 -21.05 -4.50
CA GLU A 145 -9.84 -22.32 -3.80
C GLU A 145 -9.01 -22.43 -2.51
N CYS A 146 -8.02 -21.57 -2.34
CA CYS A 146 -7.13 -21.60 -1.18
C CYS A 146 -7.72 -20.81 -0.01
N GLN A 147 -7.52 -21.32 1.21
CA GLN A 147 -8.01 -20.68 2.41
C GLN A 147 -7.18 -19.44 2.74
N GLU A 148 -7.83 -18.28 2.91
CA GLU A 148 -7.19 -17.08 3.44
C GLU A 148 -6.87 -17.27 4.92
N VAL A 149 -5.59 -17.25 5.28
CA VAL A 149 -5.11 -17.52 6.65
C VAL A 149 -4.63 -16.27 7.37
N TYR A 150 -4.22 -15.23 6.63
CA TYR A 150 -3.76 -13.97 7.21
C TYR A 150 -3.89 -12.80 6.22
N LYS A 151 -4.13 -11.58 6.73
CA LYS A 151 -4.18 -10.35 5.92
C LYS A 151 -3.46 -9.22 6.64
N VAL A 152 -2.59 -8.53 5.92
CA VAL A 152 -2.02 -7.25 6.37
C VAL A 152 -3.01 -6.16 5.96
N VAL A 153 -3.64 -5.51 6.94
CA VAL A 153 -4.71 -4.52 6.69
C VAL A 153 -4.31 -3.16 7.25
N ARG A 154 -4.60 -2.09 6.50
CA ARG A 154 -4.55 -0.70 6.99
C ARG A 154 -5.81 0.04 6.54
N GLN A 155 -6.41 0.80 7.46
CA GLN A 155 -7.67 1.52 7.24
C GLN A 155 -8.76 0.66 6.55
N GLY A 156 -8.89 -0.62 6.94
CA GLY A 156 -9.87 -1.55 6.37
C GLY A 156 -9.52 -2.12 4.98
N VAL A 157 -8.37 -1.78 4.42
CA VAL A 157 -7.91 -2.25 3.10
C VAL A 157 -6.82 -3.32 3.23
N PRO A 158 -6.97 -4.50 2.60
CA PRO A 158 -5.94 -5.53 2.61
C PRO A 158 -4.81 -5.19 1.64
N LEU A 159 -3.60 -5.08 2.17
CA LEU A 159 -2.37 -4.76 1.44
C LEU A 159 -1.65 -6.02 0.95
N THR A 160 -1.66 -7.07 1.76
CA THR A 160 -1.19 -8.41 1.37
C THR A 160 -2.10 -9.45 1.99
N THR A 161 -2.55 -10.40 1.19
CA THR A 161 -3.32 -11.56 1.64
C THR A 161 -2.46 -12.82 1.57
N VAL A 162 -2.42 -13.58 2.65
CA VAL A 162 -1.75 -14.88 2.72
C VAL A 162 -2.82 -15.97 2.61
N LYS A 163 -2.68 -16.83 1.60
CA LYS A 163 -3.52 -18.00 1.39
C LYS A 163 -2.72 -19.29 1.59
N ARG A 164 -3.38 -20.33 2.10
CA ARG A 164 -2.84 -21.69 2.25
C ARG A 164 -3.58 -22.63 1.30
N CYS A 165 -2.82 -23.39 0.55
CA CYS A 165 -3.26 -24.03 -0.68
C CYS A 165 -3.03 -25.56 -0.68
N GLU A 166 -3.10 -26.23 0.47
CA GLU A 166 -2.80 -27.68 0.65
C GLU A 166 -3.25 -28.62 -0.48
#